data_AF-A0A0G0JXV0-F1
#
_entry.id   AF-A0A0G0JXV0-F1
#
_cell.length_a   1.000
_cell.length_b   1.000
_cell.length_c   1.000
_cell.angle_alpha   90.00
_cell.angle_beta   90.00
_cell.angle_gamma   90.00
#
_symmetry.space_group_name_H-M   'P 1'
#
loop_
_entity.id
_entity.type
_entity.pdbx_description
1 polymer ?
#
loop_
_entity_poly.entity_id
_entity_poly.type
_entity_poly.pdbx_seq_one_letter_code
_entity_poly.pdbx_strand_id
1 'polypeptide(L)'
;MKKIQSNLHYFNISRQNLENFLDNFYIFDEKHPQLQEYIVNAKEVKNILITIKTLQEKKESKEVVEKYFLELSKILNKFSNCSEFGCFINACDSFLNFAKKNIILLEKIAQRYFEKRILNETIPEEWVQAILDSNSSRKKGKCGEKKLLNILAECGFQEVKTWEGFFNEQKCVAKFSKIFSVKNVRKNLNIKMAAKKQNKKLDLIIKINRKIFLCEAKHLNTSGGGQDKQISELIEIISLKEQNNNISYVAFLDGSYSNIILGEAIGGEKLTTQRKEIEKCLLRNSYNFWVNTAGFEALFADLKE
;
A
#
# COMPACT_ATOMS: atom_id res chain seq x y z
N MET A 1 8.50 25.28 22.57
CA MET A 1 9.29 24.43 21.66
C MET A 1 10.48 23.78 22.33
N LYS A 2 10.33 22.51 22.74
CA LYS A 2 11.49 21.67 23.10
C LYS A 2 12.42 21.53 21.89
N LYS A 3 13.72 21.50 22.15
CA LYS A 3 14.73 21.34 21.10
C LYS A 3 14.67 19.88 20.61
N ILE A 4 14.46 19.67 19.30
CA ILE A 4 14.59 18.34 18.67
C ILE A 4 15.89 17.69 19.16
N GLN A 5 15.79 16.46 19.65
CA GLN A 5 16.92 15.68 20.13
C GLN A 5 17.71 15.07 18.95
N SER A 6 18.78 14.32 19.23
CA SER A 6 19.53 13.64 18.16
C SER A 6 18.63 12.62 17.44
N ASN A 7 18.89 12.36 16.16
CA ASN A 7 18.20 11.28 15.45
C ASN A 7 18.36 9.91 16.14
N LEU A 8 19.51 9.66 16.77
CA LEU A 8 19.77 8.45 17.55
C LEU A 8 18.86 8.31 18.77
N HIS A 9 18.41 9.43 19.35
CA HIS A 9 17.43 9.39 20.44
C HIS A 9 16.11 8.77 19.96
N TYR A 10 15.53 9.27 18.88
CA TYR A 10 14.27 8.75 18.33
C TYR A 10 14.42 7.34 17.72
N PHE A 11 15.61 7.03 17.18
CA PHE A 11 15.94 5.67 16.77
C PHE A 11 15.94 4.70 17.95
N ASN A 12 16.54 5.08 19.10
CA ASN A 12 16.53 4.26 20.31
C ASN A 12 15.13 4.10 20.89
N ILE A 13 14.29 5.15 20.88
CA ILE A 13 12.87 5.03 21.24
C ILE A 13 12.20 3.97 20.36
N SER A 14 12.45 3.99 19.05
CA SER A 14 11.91 3.00 18.12
C SER A 14 12.38 1.57 18.43
N ARG A 15 13.64 1.40 18.86
CA ARG A 15 14.18 0.09 19.25
C ARG A 15 13.57 -0.44 20.55
N GLN A 16 13.27 0.45 21.49
CA GLN A 16 12.73 0.11 22.81
C GLN A 16 11.21 -0.11 22.80
N ASN A 17 10.51 0.45 21.81
CA ASN A 17 9.05 0.40 21.69
C ASN A 17 8.70 -0.23 20.34
N LEU A 18 8.58 -1.56 20.33
CA LEU A 18 8.31 -2.34 19.14
C LEU A 18 6.88 -2.13 18.61
N GLU A 19 6.70 -2.32 17.31
CA GLU A 19 5.39 -2.31 16.66
C GLU A 19 4.52 -3.46 17.18
N ASN A 20 3.23 -3.20 17.32
CA ASN A 20 2.25 -4.23 17.65
C ASN A 20 2.13 -5.23 16.49
N PHE A 21 1.84 -6.50 16.82
CA PHE A 21 1.57 -7.52 15.80
C PHE A 21 0.28 -7.23 15.03
N LEU A 22 -0.71 -6.65 15.72
CA LEU A 22 -2.01 -6.27 15.18
C LEU A 22 -2.20 -4.78 15.43
N ASP A 23 -2.24 -4.02 14.34
CA ASP A 23 -2.49 -2.58 14.34
C ASP A 23 -3.79 -2.29 13.61
N ASN A 24 -4.72 -1.64 14.31
CA ASN A 24 -6.06 -1.29 13.85
C ASN A 24 -6.06 -0.45 12.57
N PHE A 25 -4.99 0.29 12.25
CA PHE A 25 -4.89 0.98 10.95
C PHE A 25 -4.82 0.02 9.75
N TYR A 26 -4.43 -1.23 9.98
CA TYR A 26 -4.19 -2.24 8.95
C TYR A 26 -5.07 -3.50 9.08
N ILE A 27 -6.00 -3.51 10.03
CA ILE A 27 -6.99 -4.57 10.23
C ILE A 27 -8.25 -4.24 9.45
N PHE A 28 -8.76 -5.24 8.72
CA PHE A 28 -9.97 -5.18 7.92
C PHE A 28 -10.74 -6.50 8.10
N ASP A 29 -11.13 -6.76 9.34
CA ASP A 29 -11.81 -7.98 9.80
C ASP A 29 -13.33 -7.90 9.73
N GLU A 30 -13.87 -6.70 9.57
CA GLU A 30 -15.29 -6.49 9.32
C GLU A 30 -15.73 -7.02 7.94
N LYS A 31 -16.97 -7.51 7.88
CA LYS A 31 -17.59 -7.94 6.61
C LYS A 31 -17.56 -6.80 5.60
N HIS A 32 -17.33 -7.15 4.34
CA HIS A 32 -17.31 -6.13 3.29
C HIS A 32 -18.69 -5.44 3.21
N PRO A 33 -18.77 -4.09 3.21
CA PRO A 33 -20.06 -3.39 3.21
C PRO A 33 -20.96 -3.76 2.01
N GLN A 34 -20.35 -4.18 0.90
CA GLN A 34 -21.03 -4.59 -0.33
C GLN A 34 -21.03 -6.12 -0.56
N LEU A 35 -20.81 -6.93 0.49
CA LEU A 35 -20.68 -8.38 0.37
C LEU A 35 -21.86 -9.03 -0.37
N GLN A 36 -23.08 -8.56 -0.13
CA GLN A 36 -24.27 -9.07 -0.81
C GLN A 36 -24.25 -8.81 -2.32
N GLU A 37 -23.75 -7.66 -2.77
CA GLU A 37 -23.61 -7.37 -4.21
C GLU A 37 -22.62 -8.33 -4.89
N TYR A 38 -21.53 -8.69 -4.18
CA TYR A 38 -20.58 -9.70 -4.63
C TYR A 38 -21.21 -11.08 -4.75
N ILE A 39 -21.99 -11.49 -3.74
CA ILE A 39 -22.65 -12.81 -3.72
C ILE A 39 -23.68 -12.92 -4.84
N VAL A 40 -24.54 -11.90 -5.00
CA VAL A 40 -25.57 -11.88 -6.05
C VAL A 40 -24.90 -11.98 -7.43
N ASN A 41 -23.87 -11.17 -7.67
CA ASN A 41 -23.18 -11.22 -8.96
C ASN A 41 -22.44 -12.55 -9.19
N ALA A 42 -21.83 -13.14 -8.16
CA ALA A 42 -21.19 -14.45 -8.28
C ALA A 42 -22.19 -15.55 -8.63
N LYS A 43 -23.41 -15.51 -8.04
CA LYS A 43 -24.51 -16.41 -8.38
C LYS A 43 -24.95 -16.25 -9.84
N GLU A 44 -25.17 -15.02 -10.30
CA GLU A 44 -25.53 -14.74 -11.70
C GLU A 44 -24.49 -15.27 -12.68
N VAL A 45 -23.20 -14.98 -12.44
CA VAL A 45 -22.10 -15.48 -13.27
C VAL A 45 -22.10 -17.00 -13.32
N LYS A 46 -22.30 -17.68 -12.18
CA LYS A 46 -22.30 -19.14 -12.11
C LYS A 46 -23.49 -19.75 -12.84
N ASN A 47 -24.69 -19.18 -12.68
CA ASN A 47 -25.89 -19.64 -13.37
C ASN A 47 -25.73 -19.58 -14.90
N ILE A 48 -25.14 -18.50 -15.42
CA ILE A 48 -24.86 -18.39 -16.85
C ILE A 48 -23.81 -19.42 -17.30
N LEU A 49 -22.75 -19.64 -16.52
CA LEU A 49 -21.74 -20.65 -16.83
C LEU A 49 -22.33 -22.08 -16.83
N ILE A 50 -23.19 -22.41 -15.86
CA ILE A 50 -23.93 -23.68 -15.82
C ILE A 50 -24.78 -23.81 -17.08
N THR A 51 -25.53 -22.76 -17.42
CA THR A 51 -26.40 -22.75 -18.61
C THR A 51 -25.59 -22.99 -19.88
N ILE A 52 -24.48 -22.28 -20.08
CA ILE A 52 -23.57 -22.48 -21.23
C ILE A 52 -23.11 -23.93 -21.30
N LYS A 53 -22.61 -24.49 -20.19
CA LYS A 53 -22.11 -25.86 -20.15
C LYS A 53 -23.21 -26.88 -20.49
N THR A 54 -24.40 -26.73 -19.90
CA THR A 54 -25.55 -27.60 -20.16
C THR A 54 -26.00 -27.54 -21.63
N LEU A 55 -26.05 -26.34 -22.23
CA LEU A 55 -26.41 -26.19 -23.65
C LEU A 55 -25.38 -26.88 -24.57
N GLN A 56 -24.09 -26.77 -24.24
CA GLN A 56 -23.02 -27.45 -24.98
C GLN A 56 -23.10 -28.98 -24.85
N GLU A 57 -23.35 -29.51 -23.65
CA GLU A 57 -23.54 -30.95 -23.40
C GLU A 57 -24.75 -31.51 -24.15
N LYS A 58 -25.82 -30.71 -24.27
CA LYS A 58 -27.02 -31.03 -25.07
C LYS A 58 -26.85 -30.84 -26.58
N LYS A 59 -25.67 -30.37 -27.04
CA LYS A 59 -25.36 -30.11 -28.45
C LYS A 59 -26.33 -29.13 -29.10
N GLU A 60 -26.76 -28.12 -28.34
CA GLU A 60 -27.57 -27.00 -28.86
C GLU A 60 -26.81 -26.20 -29.92
N SER A 61 -27.54 -25.38 -30.70
CA SER A 61 -26.92 -24.61 -31.78
C SER A 61 -25.89 -23.61 -31.25
N LYS A 62 -24.83 -23.39 -32.05
CA LYS A 62 -23.76 -22.45 -31.70
C LYS A 62 -24.30 -21.04 -31.43
N GLU A 63 -25.29 -20.60 -32.21
CA GLU A 63 -25.96 -19.31 -32.07
C GLU A 63 -26.65 -19.14 -30.72
N VAL A 64 -27.25 -20.22 -30.19
CA VAL A 64 -27.88 -20.21 -28.86
C VAL A 64 -26.81 -20.08 -27.78
N VAL A 65 -25.73 -20.85 -27.87
CA VAL A 65 -24.62 -20.81 -26.91
C VAL A 65 -23.93 -19.43 -26.91
N GLU A 66 -23.71 -18.84 -28.09
CA GLU A 66 -23.09 -17.52 -28.24
C GLU A 66 -23.90 -16.41 -27.55
N LYS A 67 -25.24 -16.49 -27.55
CA LYS A 67 -26.10 -15.54 -26.82
C LYS A 67 -25.77 -15.51 -25.32
N TYR A 68 -25.54 -16.67 -24.71
CA TYR A 68 -25.19 -16.76 -23.29
C TYR A 68 -23.76 -16.31 -23.01
N PHE A 69 -22.82 -16.44 -23.95
CA PHE A 69 -21.50 -15.82 -23.81
C PHE A 69 -21.58 -14.28 -23.85
N LEU A 70 -22.45 -13.71 -24.68
CA LEU A 70 -22.72 -12.27 -24.69
C LEU A 70 -23.38 -11.82 -23.39
N GLU A 71 -24.27 -12.63 -22.82
CA GLU A 71 -24.87 -12.35 -21.51
C GLU A 71 -23.85 -12.40 -20.38
N LEU A 72 -22.99 -13.43 -20.36
CA LEU A 72 -21.87 -13.53 -19.42
C LEU A 72 -20.99 -12.29 -19.49
N SER A 73 -20.62 -11.84 -20.69
CA SER A 73 -19.85 -10.62 -20.90
C SER A 73 -20.49 -9.37 -20.27
N LYS A 74 -21.82 -9.24 -20.36
CA LYS A 74 -22.58 -8.11 -19.79
C LYS A 74 -22.63 -8.15 -18.25
N ILE A 75 -22.84 -9.33 -17.68
CA ILE A 75 -22.95 -9.53 -16.23
C ILE A 75 -21.59 -9.36 -15.53
N LEU A 76 -20.49 -9.69 -16.22
CA LEU A 76 -19.14 -9.51 -15.69
C LEU A 76 -18.83 -8.02 -15.43
N ASN A 77 -18.73 -7.66 -14.15
CA ASN A 77 -18.57 -6.29 -13.69
C ASN A 77 -17.61 -6.19 -12.49
N LYS A 78 -17.53 -5.04 -11.82
CA LYS A 78 -16.58 -4.82 -10.71
C LYS A 78 -16.76 -5.82 -9.54
N PHE A 79 -17.95 -6.40 -9.38
CA PHE A 79 -18.25 -7.42 -8.36
C PHE A 79 -17.81 -8.82 -8.76
N SER A 80 -17.58 -9.06 -10.06
CA SER A 80 -17.18 -10.40 -10.53
C SER A 80 -15.72 -10.72 -10.22
N ASN A 81 -14.92 -9.74 -9.78
CA ASN A 81 -13.51 -9.99 -9.43
C ASN A 81 -13.33 -10.88 -8.19
N CYS A 82 -14.40 -11.14 -7.43
CA CYS A 82 -14.41 -12.06 -6.29
C CYS A 82 -15.28 -13.30 -6.54
N SER A 83 -15.72 -13.54 -7.79
CA SER A 83 -16.32 -14.83 -8.15
C SER A 83 -15.24 -15.84 -8.50
N GLU A 84 -15.54 -17.13 -8.32
CA GLU A 84 -14.61 -18.23 -8.67
C GLU A 84 -14.12 -18.13 -10.13
N PHE A 85 -15.03 -17.79 -11.05
CA PHE A 85 -14.71 -17.59 -12.45
C PHE A 85 -13.86 -16.33 -12.69
N GLY A 86 -14.16 -15.23 -12.00
CA GLY A 86 -13.33 -14.02 -12.05
C GLY A 86 -11.90 -14.25 -11.56
N CYS A 87 -11.73 -15.04 -10.51
CA CYS A 87 -10.42 -15.49 -10.04
C CYS A 87 -9.74 -16.39 -11.08
N PHE A 88 -10.48 -17.28 -11.74
CA PHE A 88 -9.95 -18.16 -12.77
C PHE A 88 -9.50 -17.42 -14.04
N ILE A 89 -10.16 -16.33 -14.42
CA ILE A 89 -9.70 -15.43 -15.49
C ILE A 89 -8.27 -14.94 -15.19
N ASN A 90 -7.98 -14.57 -13.94
CA ASN A 90 -6.63 -14.15 -13.54
C ASN A 90 -5.63 -15.31 -13.62
N ALA A 91 -6.06 -16.54 -13.28
CA ALA A 91 -5.24 -17.74 -13.42
C ALA A 91 -4.94 -18.11 -14.89
N CYS A 92 -5.69 -17.56 -15.85
CA CYS A 92 -5.47 -17.73 -17.29
C CYS A 92 -4.58 -16.63 -17.89
N ASP A 93 -3.77 -15.93 -17.09
CA ASP A 93 -2.94 -14.79 -17.52
C ASP A 93 -3.76 -13.69 -18.22
N SER A 94 -4.94 -13.41 -17.67
CA SER A 94 -5.83 -12.37 -18.18
C SER A 94 -6.40 -11.54 -17.03
N PHE A 95 -7.23 -10.57 -17.37
CA PHE A 95 -7.94 -9.77 -16.38
C PHE A 95 -9.36 -9.47 -16.84
N LEU A 96 -10.26 -9.37 -15.87
CA LEU A 96 -11.71 -9.30 -16.06
C LEU A 96 -12.15 -8.29 -17.14
N ASN A 97 -11.62 -7.06 -17.07
CA ASN A 97 -12.01 -5.99 -18.00
C ASN A 97 -11.61 -6.27 -19.46
N PHE A 98 -10.56 -7.04 -19.68
CA PHE A 98 -10.14 -7.44 -21.01
C PHE A 98 -10.94 -8.66 -21.48
N ALA A 99 -11.01 -9.71 -20.64
CA ALA A 99 -11.73 -10.93 -20.94
C ALA A 99 -13.19 -10.66 -21.33
N LYS A 100 -13.91 -9.81 -20.56
CA LYS A 100 -15.32 -9.54 -20.86
C LYS A 100 -15.55 -8.80 -22.19
N LYS A 101 -14.57 -8.02 -22.68
CA LYS A 101 -14.69 -7.28 -23.94
C LYS A 101 -14.33 -8.12 -25.16
N ASN A 102 -13.64 -9.24 -24.95
CA ASN A 102 -13.19 -10.13 -26.01
C ASN A 102 -13.92 -11.48 -25.88
N ILE A 103 -15.04 -11.62 -26.59
CA ILE A 103 -15.91 -12.80 -26.50
C ILE A 103 -15.16 -14.09 -26.86
N ILE A 104 -14.28 -14.05 -27.87
CA ILE A 104 -13.47 -15.23 -28.26
C ILE A 104 -12.56 -15.67 -27.12
N LEU A 105 -11.95 -14.71 -26.40
CA LEU A 105 -11.14 -15.02 -25.23
C LEU A 105 -12.00 -15.53 -24.07
N LEU A 106 -13.15 -14.90 -23.81
CA LEU A 106 -14.07 -15.30 -22.75
C LEU A 106 -14.55 -16.75 -22.94
N GLU A 107 -14.88 -17.13 -24.17
CA GLU A 107 -15.23 -18.50 -24.54
C GLU A 107 -14.08 -19.46 -24.24
N LYS A 108 -12.86 -19.16 -24.69
CA LYS A 108 -11.67 -20.00 -24.42
C LYS A 108 -11.40 -20.18 -22.92
N ILE A 109 -11.57 -19.12 -22.12
CA ILE A 109 -11.40 -19.19 -20.67
C ILE A 109 -12.53 -20.03 -20.04
N ALA A 110 -13.77 -19.85 -20.47
CA ALA A 110 -14.90 -20.64 -19.97
C ALA A 110 -14.73 -22.13 -20.26
N GLN A 111 -14.27 -22.50 -21.47
CA GLN A 111 -13.98 -23.90 -21.79
C GLN A 111 -12.93 -24.49 -20.86
N ARG A 112 -11.81 -23.77 -20.66
CA ARG A 112 -10.79 -24.18 -19.68
C ARG A 112 -11.34 -24.29 -18.27
N TYR A 113 -12.28 -23.41 -17.89
CA TYR A 113 -12.93 -23.47 -16.59
C TYR A 113 -13.76 -24.75 -16.46
N PHE A 114 -14.58 -25.07 -17.46
CA PHE A 114 -15.41 -26.29 -17.48
C PHE A 114 -14.60 -27.58 -17.41
N GLU A 115 -13.42 -27.60 -18.05
CA GLU A 115 -12.50 -28.74 -18.02
C GLU A 115 -11.75 -28.90 -16.69
N LYS A 116 -11.49 -27.79 -15.97
CA LYS A 116 -10.56 -27.78 -14.83
C LYS A 116 -11.24 -27.52 -13.49
N ARG A 117 -12.54 -27.22 -13.47
CA ARG A 117 -13.29 -26.85 -12.26
C ARG A 117 -14.63 -27.56 -12.22
N ILE A 118 -15.06 -27.85 -10.99
CA ILE A 118 -16.39 -28.36 -10.72
C ILE A 118 -17.36 -27.17 -10.71
N LEU A 119 -18.40 -27.23 -11.54
CA LEU A 119 -19.52 -26.30 -11.48
C LEU A 119 -20.57 -26.89 -10.52
N ASN A 120 -20.92 -26.16 -9.48
CA ASN A 120 -22.07 -26.43 -8.60
C ASN A 120 -22.88 -25.15 -8.40
N GLU A 121 -24.04 -25.20 -7.76
CA GLU A 121 -24.87 -24.01 -7.57
C GLU A 121 -24.51 -23.21 -6.31
N THR A 122 -23.70 -23.81 -5.42
CA THR A 122 -23.38 -23.22 -4.13
C THR A 122 -22.44 -22.03 -4.28
N ILE A 123 -22.80 -20.92 -3.63
CA ILE A 123 -21.95 -19.74 -3.42
C ILE A 123 -21.98 -19.43 -1.92
N PRO A 124 -21.10 -20.05 -1.12
CA PRO A 124 -20.98 -19.73 0.30
C PRO A 124 -20.51 -18.28 0.48
N GLU A 125 -21.15 -17.56 1.39
CA GLU A 125 -20.80 -16.17 1.71
C GLU A 125 -19.33 -16.07 2.16
N GLU A 126 -18.87 -17.06 2.93
CA GLU A 126 -17.54 -17.17 3.50
C GLU A 126 -16.47 -17.25 2.40
N TRP A 127 -16.77 -17.86 1.25
CA TRP A 127 -15.82 -17.96 0.14
C TRP A 127 -15.61 -16.61 -0.53
N VAL A 128 -16.69 -15.86 -0.72
CA VAL A 128 -16.64 -14.51 -1.28
C VAL A 128 -15.91 -13.57 -0.32
N GLN A 129 -16.22 -13.64 0.97
CA GLN A 129 -15.54 -12.85 2.00
C GLN A 129 -14.05 -13.21 2.08
N ALA A 130 -13.67 -14.49 2.05
CA ALA A 130 -12.27 -14.90 2.07
C ALA A 130 -11.46 -14.35 0.87
N ILE A 131 -12.07 -14.29 -0.32
CA ILE A 131 -11.44 -13.66 -1.50
C ILE A 131 -11.28 -12.14 -1.27
N LEU A 132 -12.28 -11.48 -0.71
CA LEU A 132 -12.22 -10.05 -0.37
C LEU A 132 -11.12 -9.77 0.68
N ASP A 133 -10.99 -10.61 1.69
CA ASP A 133 -9.98 -10.51 2.74
C ASP A 133 -8.56 -10.72 2.18
N SER A 134 -8.39 -11.67 1.26
CA SER A 134 -7.10 -11.88 0.57
C SER A 134 -6.65 -10.63 -0.21
N ASN A 135 -7.61 -9.84 -0.71
CA ASN A 135 -7.36 -8.60 -1.42
C ASN A 135 -7.10 -7.38 -0.50
N SER A 136 -7.31 -7.51 0.81
CA SER A 136 -7.11 -6.43 1.80
C SER A 136 -5.69 -5.87 1.82
N SER A 137 -4.69 -6.71 1.50
CA SER A 137 -3.28 -6.31 1.39
C SER A 137 -3.05 -5.09 0.50
N ARG A 138 -3.82 -4.95 -0.59
CA ARG A 138 -3.74 -3.82 -1.52
C ARG A 138 -4.21 -2.50 -0.90
N LYS A 139 -5.05 -2.55 0.13
CA LYS A 139 -5.56 -1.36 0.85
C LYS A 139 -4.52 -0.80 1.82
N LYS A 140 -3.61 -1.64 2.33
CA LYS A 140 -2.65 -1.30 3.40
C LYS A 140 -1.67 -0.17 3.03
N GLY A 141 -1.33 -0.02 1.75
CA GLY A 141 -0.42 1.05 1.31
C GLY A 141 -0.91 2.46 1.65
N LYS A 142 -2.22 2.72 1.51
CA LYS A 142 -2.83 4.02 1.88
C LYS A 142 -3.02 4.19 3.39
N CYS A 143 -3.06 3.09 4.14
CA CYS A 143 -3.24 3.14 5.59
C CYS A 143 -2.04 3.73 6.31
N GLY A 144 -0.82 3.45 5.85
CA GLY A 144 0.39 4.04 6.45
C GLY A 144 0.39 5.56 6.36
N GLU A 145 0.05 6.12 5.20
CA GLU A 145 -0.14 7.58 5.07
C GLU A 145 -1.21 8.11 6.04
N LYS A 146 -2.35 7.42 6.15
CA LYS A 146 -3.45 7.82 7.05
C LYS A 146 -3.04 7.79 8.53
N LYS A 147 -2.28 6.78 8.95
CA LYS A 147 -1.75 6.65 10.31
C LYS A 147 -0.84 7.82 10.65
N LEU A 148 0.13 8.12 9.78
CA LEU A 148 1.04 9.25 9.99
C LEU A 148 0.30 10.60 10.07
N LEU A 149 -0.69 10.82 9.21
CA LEU A 149 -1.51 12.03 9.29
C LEU A 149 -2.29 12.14 10.60
N ASN A 150 -2.81 11.01 11.12
CA ASN A 150 -3.54 10.99 12.37
C ASN A 150 -2.61 11.39 13.54
N ILE A 151 -1.42 10.77 13.62
CA ILE A 151 -0.39 11.12 14.62
C ILE A 151 -0.01 12.61 14.52
N LEU A 152 0.18 13.13 13.30
CA LEU A 152 0.49 14.53 13.07
C LEU A 152 -0.66 15.47 13.47
N ALA A 153 -1.90 15.09 13.19
CA ALA A 153 -3.07 15.87 13.60
C ALA A 153 -3.20 15.96 15.13
N GLU A 154 -2.94 14.88 15.86
CA GLU A 154 -2.88 14.87 17.33
C GLU A 154 -1.74 15.72 17.90
N CYS A 155 -0.69 15.93 17.09
CA CYS A 155 0.39 16.87 17.36
C CYS A 155 0.05 18.31 16.92
N GLY A 156 -1.12 18.59 16.34
CA GLY A 156 -1.55 19.92 15.92
C GLY A 156 -1.08 20.35 14.53
N PHE A 157 -0.65 19.42 13.66
CA PHE A 157 -0.37 19.71 12.26
C PHE A 157 -1.66 19.74 11.44
N GLN A 158 -1.80 20.74 10.58
CA GLN A 158 -2.93 20.85 9.65
C GLN A 158 -2.58 20.30 8.26
N GLU A 159 -3.46 19.50 7.66
CA GLU A 159 -3.28 19.04 6.28
C GLU A 159 -3.57 20.18 5.28
N VAL A 160 -2.58 20.52 4.45
CA VAL A 160 -2.69 21.58 3.43
C VAL A 160 -2.65 20.99 2.02
N LYS A 161 -3.37 21.63 1.09
CA LYS A 161 -3.49 21.18 -0.31
C LYS A 161 -2.83 22.10 -1.32
N THR A 162 -2.34 23.26 -0.91
CA THR A 162 -1.73 24.29 -1.78
C THR A 162 -0.38 24.74 -1.23
N TRP A 163 0.49 25.24 -2.12
CA TRP A 163 1.78 25.83 -1.70
C TRP A 163 1.60 27.09 -0.85
N GLU A 164 0.58 27.90 -1.14
CA GLU A 164 0.22 29.06 -0.32
C GLU A 164 -0.09 28.67 1.13
N GLY A 165 -0.98 27.69 1.33
CA GLY A 165 -1.27 27.16 2.66
C GLY A 165 -0.01 26.56 3.32
N PHE A 166 0.82 25.85 2.56
CA PHE A 166 2.07 25.31 3.08
C PHE A 166 3.04 26.39 3.57
N PHE A 167 3.14 27.53 2.88
CA PHE A 167 4.04 28.62 3.28
C PHE A 167 3.47 29.48 4.41
N ASN A 168 2.16 29.72 4.43
CA ASN A 168 1.49 30.55 5.43
C ASN A 168 1.36 29.84 6.79
N GLU A 169 1.09 28.53 6.79
CA GLU A 169 0.90 27.79 8.03
C GLU A 169 2.22 27.51 8.75
N GLN A 170 2.28 27.77 10.06
CA GLN A 170 3.47 27.45 10.85
C GLN A 170 3.67 25.94 10.98
N LYS A 171 2.58 25.18 11.08
CA LYS A 171 2.61 23.75 11.38
C LYS A 171 1.64 22.98 10.49
N CYS A 172 2.16 22.39 9.42
CA CYS A 172 1.32 21.74 8.42
C CYS A 172 1.96 20.49 7.80
N VAL A 173 1.12 19.68 7.16
CA VAL A 173 1.52 18.50 6.40
C VAL A 173 0.87 18.51 5.03
N ALA A 174 1.61 18.15 4.00
CA ALA A 174 1.12 17.96 2.65
C ALA A 174 1.46 16.56 2.15
N LYS A 175 0.54 15.93 1.42
CA LYS A 175 0.84 14.73 0.66
C LYS A 175 1.47 15.11 -0.66
N PHE A 176 2.49 14.35 -1.08
CA PHE A 176 2.93 14.47 -2.46
C PHE A 176 1.75 14.20 -3.41
N SER A 177 1.64 14.99 -4.47
CA SER A 177 0.47 14.98 -5.37
C SER A 177 0.84 15.63 -6.70
N LYS A 178 -0.15 15.93 -7.55
CA LYS A 178 0.09 16.76 -8.74
C LYS A 178 0.56 18.17 -8.36
N ILE A 179 0.03 18.72 -7.27
CA ILE A 179 0.39 20.06 -6.75
C ILE A 179 1.77 20.00 -6.07
N PHE A 180 1.95 19.07 -5.14
CA PHE A 180 3.21 18.76 -4.48
C PHE A 180 3.96 17.67 -5.25
N SER A 181 4.22 17.90 -6.53
CA SER A 181 4.99 16.98 -7.37
C SER A 181 6.48 17.09 -7.04
N VAL A 182 7.27 16.06 -7.31
CA VAL A 182 8.74 16.07 -7.07
C VAL A 182 9.40 17.31 -7.71
N LYS A 183 9.00 17.67 -8.93
CA LYS A 183 9.47 18.88 -9.62
C LYS A 183 9.15 20.15 -8.84
N ASN A 184 7.90 20.28 -8.38
CA ASN A 184 7.46 21.46 -7.63
C ASN A 184 8.11 21.52 -6.25
N VAL A 185 8.28 20.39 -5.57
CA VAL A 185 8.95 20.33 -4.27
C VAL A 185 10.41 20.76 -4.39
N ARG A 186 11.15 20.22 -5.37
CA ARG A 186 12.53 20.64 -5.66
C ARG A 186 12.64 22.14 -5.91
N LYS A 187 11.73 22.69 -6.74
CA LYS A 187 11.71 24.12 -7.08
C LYS A 187 11.36 25.00 -5.87
N ASN A 188 10.24 24.72 -5.20
CA ASN A 188 9.70 25.57 -4.15
C ASN A 188 10.50 25.49 -2.84
N LEU A 189 11.12 24.34 -2.55
CA LEU A 189 11.96 24.17 -1.35
C LEU A 189 13.46 24.37 -1.62
N ASN A 190 13.84 24.59 -2.89
CA ASN A 190 15.23 24.68 -3.34
C ASN A 190 16.09 23.48 -2.91
N ILE A 191 15.62 22.26 -3.23
CA ILE A 191 16.29 20.99 -2.86
C ILE A 191 16.56 20.13 -4.08
N LYS A 192 17.56 19.25 -3.97
CA LYS A 192 17.91 18.31 -5.05
C LYS A 192 17.07 17.05 -5.01
N MET A 193 16.85 16.44 -3.84
CA MET A 193 16.24 15.11 -3.71
C MET A 193 16.86 14.11 -4.70
N ALA A 194 18.19 13.98 -4.68
CA ALA A 194 18.94 13.21 -5.67
C ALA A 194 18.95 11.71 -5.34
N ALA A 195 17.78 11.08 -5.26
CA ALA A 195 17.68 9.62 -5.24
C ALA A 195 18.14 9.04 -6.59
N LYS A 196 18.82 7.89 -6.56
CA LYS A 196 19.33 7.16 -7.73
C LYS A 196 18.22 6.82 -8.74
N LYS A 197 16.98 6.63 -8.27
CA LYS A 197 15.80 6.51 -9.13
C LYS A 197 15.18 7.88 -9.39
N GLN A 198 15.31 8.37 -10.61
CA GLN A 198 14.70 9.64 -11.03
C GLN A 198 13.19 9.65 -10.74
N ASN A 199 12.69 10.77 -10.20
CA ASN A 199 11.27 11.06 -9.94
C ASN A 199 10.57 10.23 -8.85
N LYS A 200 11.30 9.60 -7.91
CA LYS A 200 10.63 8.95 -6.78
C LYS A 200 9.84 9.98 -5.94
N LYS A 201 8.54 9.72 -5.83
CA LYS A 201 7.58 10.48 -5.03
C LYS A 201 7.63 9.92 -3.61
N LEU A 202 7.89 10.79 -2.62
CA LEU A 202 7.76 10.40 -1.20
C LEU A 202 6.31 10.50 -0.76
N ASP A 203 6.02 10.15 0.49
CA ASP A 203 4.65 10.11 0.99
C ASP A 203 4.20 11.48 1.52
N LEU A 204 4.96 12.08 2.45
CA LEU A 204 4.59 13.33 3.13
C LEU A 204 5.68 14.40 3.10
N ILE A 205 5.24 15.67 3.17
CA ILE A 205 6.04 16.87 3.43
C ILE A 205 5.48 17.51 4.68
N ILE A 206 6.25 17.53 5.76
CA ILE A 206 5.81 18.01 7.08
C ILE A 206 6.60 19.28 7.40
N LYS A 207 5.94 20.37 7.73
CA LYS A 207 6.58 21.66 8.05
C LYS A 207 6.24 22.06 9.46
N ILE A 208 7.25 22.48 10.20
CA ILE A 208 7.09 23.23 11.43
C ILE A 208 8.06 24.41 11.46
N ASN A 209 7.52 25.62 11.51
CA ASN A 209 8.26 26.86 11.36
C ASN A 209 9.10 26.85 10.07
N ARG A 210 10.43 26.87 10.20
CA ARG A 210 11.37 26.79 9.07
C ARG A 210 11.81 25.37 8.74
N LYS A 211 11.56 24.40 9.62
CA LYS A 211 12.00 23.01 9.46
C LYS A 211 11.01 22.26 8.59
N ILE A 212 11.53 21.45 7.66
CA ILE A 212 10.75 20.63 6.74
C ILE A 212 11.29 19.21 6.79
N PHE A 213 10.38 18.26 6.96
CA PHE A 213 10.65 16.84 6.94
C PHE A 213 10.02 16.22 5.69
N LEU A 214 10.83 15.47 4.95
CA LEU A 214 10.42 14.71 3.78
C LEU A 214 10.35 13.24 4.18
N CYS A 215 9.14 12.70 4.22
CA CYS A 215 8.88 11.39 4.82
C CYS A 215 8.54 10.35 3.75
N GLU A 216 9.23 9.22 3.80
CA GLU A 216 8.87 7.98 3.11
C GLU A 216 8.42 6.96 4.16
N ALA A 217 7.26 6.36 3.95
CA ALA A 217 6.61 5.39 4.80
C ALA A 217 6.53 4.03 4.12
N LYS A 218 6.80 2.97 4.88
CA LYS A 218 6.56 1.57 4.48
C LYS A 218 5.95 0.81 5.63
N HIS A 219 5.05 -0.11 5.32
CA HIS A 219 4.47 -1.06 6.27
C HIS A 219 4.81 -2.48 5.81
N LEU A 220 5.55 -3.21 6.63
CA LEU A 220 6.17 -4.49 6.30
C LEU A 220 5.94 -5.50 7.44
N ASN A 221 5.35 -6.66 7.14
CA ASN A 221 5.08 -7.73 8.13
C ASN A 221 5.84 -9.03 7.88
N THR A 222 6.54 -9.17 6.75
CA THR A 222 7.26 -10.39 6.37
C THR A 222 8.58 -10.06 5.70
N SER A 223 9.49 -11.02 5.56
CA SER A 223 10.72 -10.88 4.75
C SER A 223 10.49 -11.34 3.30
N GLY A 224 11.36 -10.92 2.36
CA GLY A 224 11.34 -11.38 0.96
C GLY A 224 11.96 -10.38 -0.04
N GLY A 225 12.19 -10.81 -1.29
CA GLY A 225 12.95 -10.01 -2.28
C GLY A 225 12.34 -8.64 -2.62
N GLY A 226 11.00 -8.52 -2.62
CA GLY A 226 10.31 -7.23 -2.78
C GLY A 226 10.47 -6.30 -1.58
N GLN A 227 10.57 -6.87 -0.37
CA GLN A 227 10.73 -6.15 0.89
C GLN A 227 12.14 -5.56 1.03
N ASP A 228 13.15 -6.33 0.60
CA ASP A 228 14.55 -5.88 0.63
C ASP A 228 14.75 -4.59 -0.17
N LYS A 229 14.09 -4.50 -1.32
CA LYS A 229 14.09 -3.29 -2.14
C LYS A 229 13.47 -2.11 -1.39
N GLN A 230 12.42 -2.33 -0.60
CA GLN A 230 11.77 -1.27 0.18
C GLN A 230 12.66 -0.80 1.34
N ILE A 231 13.37 -1.70 2.02
CA ILE A 231 14.36 -1.33 3.05
C ILE A 231 15.53 -0.55 2.45
N SER A 232 16.11 -1.02 1.35
CA SER A 232 17.17 -0.29 0.66
C SER A 232 16.71 1.09 0.20
N GLU A 233 15.45 1.24 -0.20
CA GLU A 233 14.86 2.54 -0.53
C GLU A 233 14.75 3.46 0.70
N LEU A 234 14.36 2.95 1.87
CA LEU A 234 14.35 3.75 3.10
C LEU A 234 15.76 4.19 3.53
N ILE A 235 16.74 3.28 3.45
CA ILE A 235 18.15 3.59 3.74
C ILE A 235 18.67 4.66 2.79
N GLU A 236 18.35 4.55 1.50
CA GLU A 236 18.72 5.54 0.49
C GLU A 236 18.17 6.93 0.87
N ILE A 237 16.90 7.03 1.29
CA ILE A 237 16.29 8.31 1.67
C ILE A 237 17.02 8.97 2.83
N ILE A 238 17.33 8.25 3.91
CA ILE A 238 18.07 8.83 5.05
C ILE A 238 19.57 9.05 4.76
N SER A 239 20.09 8.48 3.67
CA SER A 239 21.45 8.77 3.20
C SER A 239 21.56 10.12 2.48
N LEU A 240 20.44 10.67 2.01
CA LEU A 240 20.40 11.94 1.27
C LEU A 240 20.80 13.13 2.15
N LYS A 241 21.43 14.12 1.52
CA LYS A 241 21.84 15.36 2.17
C LYS A 241 21.52 16.54 1.26
N GLU A 242 20.89 17.55 1.83
CA GLU A 242 20.63 18.82 1.18
C GLU A 242 21.58 19.91 1.68
N GLN A 243 21.75 20.97 0.89
CA GLN A 243 22.49 22.16 1.33
C GLN A 243 21.73 22.94 2.41
N ASN A 244 20.40 22.87 2.39
CA ASN A 244 19.54 23.51 3.37
C ASN A 244 19.42 22.63 4.62
N ASN A 245 20.05 23.07 5.72
CA ASN A 245 20.04 22.37 7.02
C ASN A 245 18.66 22.34 7.70
N ASN A 246 17.66 23.03 7.16
CA ASN A 246 16.28 22.92 7.64
C ASN A 246 15.51 21.76 7.00
N ILE A 247 16.11 21.04 6.07
CA ILE A 247 15.49 19.89 5.41
C ILE A 247 16.03 18.61 6.03
N SER A 248 15.10 17.79 6.49
CA SER A 248 15.35 16.49 7.09
C SER A 248 14.63 15.41 6.30
N TYR A 249 15.25 14.24 6.17
CA TYR A 249 14.59 13.05 5.64
C TYR A 249 14.15 12.12 6.76
N VAL A 250 12.94 11.57 6.63
CA VAL A 250 12.37 10.61 7.57
C VAL A 250 12.06 9.32 6.83
N ALA A 251 12.72 8.23 7.24
CA ALA A 251 12.33 6.88 6.90
C ALA A 251 11.44 6.34 8.02
N PHE A 252 10.17 6.12 7.69
CA PHE A 252 9.20 5.50 8.58
C PHE A 252 9.00 4.03 8.20
N LEU A 253 9.29 3.13 9.13
CA LEU A 253 9.07 1.70 8.98
C LEU A 253 8.10 1.18 10.03
N ASP A 254 6.93 0.76 9.56
CA ASP A 254 5.82 0.18 10.31
C ASP A 254 5.73 -1.33 10.07
N GLY A 255 4.98 -2.02 10.92
CA GLY A 255 4.71 -3.44 10.86
C GLY A 255 5.76 -4.28 11.60
N SER A 256 5.46 -5.57 11.75
CA SER A 256 6.28 -6.49 12.55
C SER A 256 7.72 -6.64 12.03
N TYR A 257 7.98 -6.35 10.76
CA TYR A 257 9.33 -6.36 10.21
C TYR A 257 10.20 -5.22 10.73
N SER A 258 9.60 -4.11 11.18
CA SER A 258 10.30 -3.04 11.90
C SER A 258 11.00 -3.61 13.14
N ASN A 259 10.32 -4.50 13.87
CA ASN A 259 10.85 -5.15 15.07
C ASN A 259 12.05 -6.04 14.75
N ILE A 260 12.03 -6.70 13.59
CA ILE A 260 13.15 -7.51 13.10
C ILE A 260 14.33 -6.62 12.74
N ILE A 261 14.11 -5.52 12.02
CA ILE A 261 15.17 -4.58 11.62
C ILE A 261 15.81 -3.92 12.84
N LEU A 262 15.00 -3.46 13.79
CA LEU A 262 15.42 -2.69 14.97
C LEU A 262 15.88 -3.57 16.15
N GLY A 263 15.49 -4.84 16.15
CA GLY A 263 15.81 -5.79 17.20
C GLY A 263 17.28 -6.24 17.21
N GLU A 264 17.66 -6.92 18.29
CA GLU A 264 19.03 -7.39 18.53
C GLU A 264 19.27 -8.85 18.11
N ALA A 265 18.22 -9.55 17.69
CA ALA A 265 18.32 -10.95 17.29
C ALA A 265 19.33 -11.12 16.15
N ILE A 266 20.12 -12.20 16.23
CA ILE A 266 21.10 -12.58 15.20
C ILE A 266 20.36 -12.77 13.87
N GLY A 267 20.69 -11.92 12.90
CA GLY A 267 20.17 -11.97 11.56
C GLY A 267 21.14 -12.65 10.59
N GLY A 268 20.64 -13.03 9.41
CA GLY A 268 21.52 -13.34 8.29
C GLY A 268 22.40 -12.14 7.90
N GLU A 269 23.43 -12.39 7.09
CA GLU A 269 24.40 -11.39 6.62
C GLU A 269 23.72 -10.12 6.05
N LYS A 270 22.61 -10.31 5.33
CA LYS A 270 21.84 -9.22 4.73
C LYS A 270 21.20 -8.29 5.77
N LEU A 271 20.53 -8.85 6.77
CA LEU A 271 19.91 -8.06 7.84
C LEU A 271 20.97 -7.30 8.64
N THR A 272 22.10 -7.96 8.90
CA THR A 272 23.26 -7.35 9.56
C THR A 272 23.80 -6.18 8.74
N THR A 273 23.90 -6.33 7.42
CA THR A 273 24.31 -5.24 6.52
C THR A 273 23.34 -4.07 6.55
N GLN A 274 22.04 -4.34 6.45
CA GLN A 274 21.00 -3.29 6.51
C GLN A 274 21.06 -2.50 7.82
N ARG A 275 21.18 -3.17 8.97
CA ARG A 275 21.33 -2.50 10.28
C ARG A 275 22.55 -1.59 10.33
N LYS A 276 23.71 -2.09 9.90
CA LYS A 276 24.96 -1.31 9.83
C LYS A 276 24.83 -0.10 8.92
N GLU A 277 24.15 -0.24 7.78
CA GLU A 277 23.92 0.86 6.84
C GLU A 277 23.00 1.94 7.43
N ILE A 278 21.94 1.53 8.13
CA ILE A 278 21.04 2.46 8.84
C ILE A 278 21.84 3.27 9.86
N GLU A 279 22.56 2.60 10.76
CA GLU A 279 23.37 3.27 11.80
C GLU A 279 24.40 4.20 11.19
N LYS A 280 25.12 3.76 10.15
CA LYS A 280 26.09 4.58 9.42
C LYS A 280 25.45 5.83 8.82
N CYS A 281 24.26 5.71 8.24
CA CYS A 281 23.53 6.85 7.68
C CYS A 281 23.09 7.82 8.78
N LEU A 282 22.57 7.33 9.90
CA LEU A 282 22.15 8.17 11.03
C LEU A 282 23.33 8.91 11.67
N LEU A 283 24.48 8.26 11.82
CA LEU A 283 25.71 8.88 12.33
C LEU A 283 26.25 9.96 11.38
N ARG A 284 26.17 9.73 10.06
CA ARG A 284 26.67 10.66 9.04
C ARG A 284 25.71 11.85 8.82
N ASN A 285 24.41 11.63 8.96
CA ASN A 285 23.35 12.61 8.69
C ASN A 285 22.49 12.80 9.95
N SER A 286 23.00 13.57 10.91
CA SER A 286 22.38 13.79 12.24
C SER A 286 20.97 14.40 12.22
N TYR A 287 20.55 14.96 11.08
CA TYR A 287 19.23 15.56 10.87
C TYR A 287 18.26 14.66 10.09
N ASN A 288 18.65 13.43 9.74
CA ASN A 288 17.75 12.46 9.12
C ASN A 288 17.37 11.39 10.15
N PHE A 289 16.16 10.87 10.03
CA PHE A 289 15.53 10.03 11.05
C PHE A 289 15.11 8.69 10.46
N TRP A 290 15.38 7.62 11.20
CA TRP A 290 14.78 6.31 11.00
C TRP A 290 13.91 6.02 12.21
N VAL A 291 12.61 5.86 12.00
CA VAL A 291 11.64 5.72 13.09
C VAL A 291 10.56 4.70 12.77
N ASN A 292 10.04 4.07 13.81
CA ASN A 292 8.75 3.37 13.77
C ASN A 292 7.65 4.30 14.35
N THR A 293 6.48 3.76 14.69
CA THR A 293 5.36 4.52 15.26
C THR A 293 5.77 5.31 16.50
N ALA A 294 6.33 4.64 17.51
CA ALA A 294 6.72 5.28 18.77
C ALA A 294 7.80 6.37 18.56
N GLY A 295 8.80 6.10 17.70
CA GLY A 295 9.82 7.10 17.37
C GLY A 295 9.27 8.31 16.62
N PHE A 296 8.30 8.08 15.72
CA PHE A 296 7.64 9.14 14.96
C PHE A 296 6.75 10.01 15.87
N GLU A 297 5.96 9.39 16.75
CA GLU A 297 5.17 10.06 17.78
C GLU A 297 6.07 10.93 18.67
N ALA A 298 7.16 10.37 19.21
CA ALA A 298 8.10 11.10 20.04
C ALA A 298 8.74 12.30 19.31
N LEU A 299 9.16 12.11 18.05
CA LEU A 299 9.75 13.18 17.23
C LEU A 299 8.80 14.37 17.08
N PHE A 300 7.52 14.11 16.79
CA PHE A 300 6.55 15.18 16.53
C PHE A 300 5.85 15.69 17.81
N ALA A 301 5.87 14.92 18.90
CA ALA A 301 5.46 15.35 20.22
C ALA A 301 6.45 16.38 20.82
N ASP A 302 7.77 16.18 20.64
CA ASP A 302 8.77 17.20 21.03
C ASP A 302 8.60 18.52 20.26
N LEU A 303 7.89 18.46 19.13
CA LEU A 303 7.54 19.59 18.28
C LEU A 303 6.14 20.15 18.55
N LYS A 304 5.44 19.68 19.59
CA LYS A 304 4.06 20.07 19.93
C LYS A 304 3.95 21.48 20.53
N GLU A 305 5.02 21.99 21.14
CA GLU A 305 5.11 23.31 21.79
C GLU A 305 5.96 24.32 21.03
#